data_AF-A0A0F9MRD4-F1
#
_entry.id   AF-A0A0F9MRD4-F1
#
_cell.length_a   1.000
_cell.length_b   1.000
_cell.length_c   1.000
_cell.angle_alpha   90.00
_cell.angle_beta   90.00
_cell.angle_gamma   90.00
#
_symmetry.space_group_name_H-M   'P 1'
#
loop_
_entity.id
_entity.type
_entity.pdbx_description
1 polymer ?
#
loop_
_entity_poly.entity_id
_entity_poly.type
_entity_poly.pdbx_seq_one_letter_code
_entity_poly.pdbx_strand_id
1 'polypeptide(L)'
;MTSVINKKKSSPRKVLFKIILLIVYLSILFFFYIIFKQRGANPFILIILLLFVFMTPIGLFLNRNKKSLYSRMFPDKKKRIALNTRRRKDIFKIKKRKQPQPKVFKHISLDFSYSKPLIGKCENCGNILPNFVKKCPFCGKQSTT
;
A
#
# COMPACT_ATOMS: atom_id res chain seq x y z
N MET A 1 26.39 8.65 -8.71
CA MET A 1 25.29 9.03 -9.62
C MET A 1 24.11 9.60 -8.82
N THR A 2 24.06 10.92 -8.68
CA THR A 2 22.99 11.63 -7.96
C THR A 2 21.77 11.80 -8.87
N SER A 3 20.71 11.03 -8.60
CA SER A 3 19.44 11.21 -9.30
C SER A 3 18.79 12.52 -8.85
N VAL A 4 18.87 13.54 -9.72
CA VAL A 4 18.17 14.81 -9.56
C VAL A 4 16.67 14.52 -9.56
N ILE A 5 16.06 14.57 -8.37
CA ILE A 5 14.63 14.36 -8.18
C ILE A 5 13.93 15.59 -8.77
N ASN A 6 13.49 15.49 -10.02
CA ASN A 6 12.65 16.50 -10.66
C ASN A 6 11.39 16.73 -9.80
N LYS A 7 11.35 17.86 -9.09
CA LYS A 7 10.16 18.31 -8.35
C LYS A 7 9.05 18.50 -9.40
N LYS A 8 8.02 17.65 -9.32
CA LYS A 8 6.80 17.75 -10.13
C LYS A 8 6.22 19.15 -9.95
N LYS A 9 6.39 20.03 -10.95
CA LYS A 9 5.75 21.35 -10.99
C LYS A 9 4.24 21.15 -10.82
N SER A 10 3.61 21.93 -9.95
CA SER A 10 2.15 21.91 -9.78
C SER A 10 1.51 22.22 -11.13
N SER A 11 0.51 21.42 -11.54
CA SER A 11 -0.15 21.65 -12.82
C SER A 11 -0.80 23.04 -12.82
N PRO A 12 -0.63 23.84 -13.89
CA PRO A 12 -1.16 25.22 -13.95
C PRO A 12 -2.68 25.26 -13.72
N ARG A 13 -3.40 24.20 -14.14
CA ARG A 13 -4.84 24.03 -13.90
C ARG A 13 -5.23 24.06 -12.42
N LYS A 14 -4.40 23.52 -11.52
CA LYS A 14 -4.70 23.53 -10.06
C LYS A 14 -4.56 24.92 -9.45
N VAL A 15 -3.66 25.74 -9.99
CA VAL A 15 -3.47 27.12 -9.56
C VAL A 15 -4.62 27.99 -10.06
N LEU A 16 -5.02 27.80 -11.32
CA LEU A 16 -6.18 28.50 -11.89
C LEU A 16 -7.48 28.19 -11.14
N PHE A 17 -7.76 26.92 -10.85
CA PHE A 17 -8.96 26.54 -10.08
C PHE A 17 -8.99 27.21 -8.69
N LYS A 18 -7.83 27.26 -8.03
CA LYS A 18 -7.66 27.95 -6.75
C LYS A 18 -7.96 29.45 -6.86
N ILE A 19 -7.47 30.11 -7.91
CA ILE A 19 -7.71 31.54 -8.14
C ILE A 19 -9.20 31.80 -8.41
N ILE A 20 -9.84 30.98 -9.26
CA ILE A 20 -11.28 31.09 -9.56
C ILE A 20 -12.11 30.97 -8.26
N LEU A 21 -11.80 29.97 -7.43
CA LEU A 21 -12.51 29.74 -6.17
C LEU A 21 -12.32 30.93 -5.20
N LEU A 22 -11.12 31.52 -5.17
CA LEU A 22 -10.83 32.70 -4.35
C LEU A 22 -11.60 33.94 -4.84
N ILE A 23 -11.70 34.14 -6.15
CA ILE A 23 -12.50 35.23 -6.73
C ILE A 23 -13.97 35.08 -6.36
N VAL A 24 -14.56 33.89 -6.61
CA VAL A 24 -15.96 33.61 -6.28
C VAL A 24 -16.24 33.85 -4.79
N TYR A 25 -15.31 33.41 -3.93
CA TYR A 25 -15.42 33.60 -2.49
C TYR A 25 -15.42 35.08 -2.09
N LEU A 26 -14.52 35.89 -2.66
CA LEU A 26 -14.47 37.34 -2.43
C LEU A 26 -15.74 38.04 -2.91
N SER A 27 -16.29 37.63 -4.06
CA SER A 27 -17.55 38.17 -4.58
C SER A 27 -18.71 37.95 -3.60
N ILE A 28 -18.81 36.74 -3.03
CA ILE A 28 -19.85 36.39 -2.05
C ILE A 28 -19.69 37.22 -0.77
N LEU A 29 -18.46 37.34 -0.24
CA LEU A 29 -18.18 38.16 0.95
C LEU A 29 -18.55 39.62 0.74
N PHE A 30 -18.20 40.17 -0.42
CA PHE A 30 -18.52 41.55 -0.78
C PHE A 30 -20.03 41.78 -0.86
N PHE A 31 -20.77 40.82 -1.42
CA PHE A 31 -22.24 40.88 -1.46
C PHE A 31 -22.85 40.89 -0.06
N PHE A 32 -22.40 40.02 0.85
CA PHE A 32 -22.84 40.02 2.24
C PHE A 32 -22.51 41.35 2.94
N TYR A 33 -21.31 41.90 2.72
CA TYR A 33 -20.92 43.19 3.30
C TYR A 33 -21.91 44.31 2.96
N ILE A 34 -22.33 44.40 1.69
CA ILE A 34 -23.31 45.41 1.25
C ILE A 34 -24.66 45.20 1.94
N ILE A 35 -25.17 43.96 2.00
CA ILE A 35 -26.45 43.65 2.64
C ILE A 35 -26.44 44.03 4.12
N PHE A 36 -25.38 43.68 4.84
CA PHE A 36 -25.28 43.97 6.27
C PHE A 36 -25.11 45.48 6.53
N LYS A 37 -24.38 46.19 5.66
CA LYS A 37 -24.26 47.65 5.73
C LYS A 37 -25.61 48.33 5.53
N GLN A 38 -26.42 47.86 4.57
CA GLN A 38 -27.73 48.42 4.28
C GLN A 38 -28.74 48.19 5.41
N ARG A 39 -28.59 47.10 6.18
CA ARG A 39 -29.40 46.83 7.38
C ARG A 39 -28.99 47.64 8.63
N GLY A 40 -28.02 48.55 8.52
CA GLY A 40 -27.60 49.39 9.65
C GLY A 40 -26.84 48.64 10.74
N ALA A 41 -26.25 47.48 10.42
CA ALA A 41 -25.41 46.75 11.36
C ALA A 41 -24.17 47.59 11.73
N ASN A 42 -23.73 47.47 12.98
CA ASN A 42 -22.53 48.17 13.44
C ASN A 42 -21.31 47.75 12.59
N PRO A 43 -20.65 48.69 11.89
CA PRO A 43 -19.59 48.39 10.93
C PRO A 43 -18.42 47.63 11.58
N PHE A 44 -18.12 47.86 12.86
CA PHE A 44 -17.03 47.18 13.56
C PHE A 44 -17.29 45.67 13.74
N ILE A 45 -18.51 45.32 14.18
CA ILE A 45 -18.91 43.92 14.36
C ILE A 45 -18.89 43.19 13.02
N LEU A 46 -19.38 43.89 11.99
CA LEU A 46 -19.43 43.39 10.61
C LEU A 46 -18.03 43.06 10.09
N ILE A 47 -17.06 43.97 10.27
CA ILE A 47 -15.66 43.78 9.86
C ILE A 47 -15.05 42.57 10.57
N ILE A 48 -15.20 42.45 11.89
CA ILE A 48 -14.64 41.34 12.68
C ILE A 48 -15.19 39.98 12.19
N LEU A 49 -16.50 39.92 11.97
CA LEU A 49 -17.18 38.70 11.52
C LEU A 49 -16.73 38.32 10.09
N LEU A 50 -16.58 39.30 9.22
CA LEU A 50 -16.09 39.11 7.85
C LEU A 50 -14.64 38.60 7.83
N LEU A 51 -13.80 39.13 8.72
CA LEU A 51 -12.41 38.72 8.89
C LEU A 51 -12.31 37.29 9.42
N PHE A 52 -13.16 36.91 10.37
CA PHE A 52 -13.25 35.55 10.88
C PHE A 52 -13.64 34.55 9.78
N VAL A 53 -14.67 34.87 9.00
CA VAL A 53 -15.08 34.07 7.85
C VAL A 53 -13.95 33.99 6.83
N PHE A 54 -13.29 35.11 6.51
CA PHE A 54 -12.13 35.15 5.60
C PHE A 54 -10.94 34.26 6.04
N MET A 55 -10.70 34.09 7.34
CA MET A 55 -9.63 33.24 7.86
C MET A 55 -9.87 31.73 7.65
N THR A 56 -11.12 31.27 7.57
CA THR A 56 -11.42 29.83 7.40
C THR A 56 -10.91 29.21 6.09
N PRO A 57 -11.11 29.79 4.89
CA PRO A 57 -10.57 29.23 3.65
C PRO A 57 -9.05 29.40 3.54
N ILE A 58 -8.47 30.40 4.22
CA ILE A 58 -7.01 30.58 4.32
C ILE A 58 -6.38 29.34 4.94
N GLY A 59 -6.97 28.77 5.99
CA GLY A 59 -6.50 27.50 6.59
C GLY A 59 -6.51 26.33 5.61
N LEU A 60 -7.56 26.23 4.79
CA LEU A 60 -7.67 25.23 3.71
C LEU A 60 -6.61 25.43 2.62
N PHE A 61 -6.30 26.69 2.28
CA PHE A 61 -5.30 27.02 1.27
C PHE A 61 -3.86 26.86 1.74
N LEU A 62 -3.58 27.20 3.00
CA LEU A 62 -2.27 27.13 3.65
C LEU A 62 -1.94 25.74 4.18
N ASN A 63 -2.82 24.75 4.06
CA ASN A 63 -2.51 23.34 4.22
C ASN A 63 -1.54 22.88 3.11
N ARG A 64 -0.31 23.40 3.17
CA ARG A 64 0.84 22.98 2.38
C ARG A 64 1.04 21.51 2.65
N ASN A 65 0.74 20.67 1.67
CA ASN A 65 1.09 19.24 1.56
C ASN A 65 2.00 18.74 2.69
N LYS A 66 1.46 18.58 3.91
CA LYS A 66 2.24 18.10 5.04
C LYS A 66 2.53 16.66 4.67
N LYS A 67 3.79 16.37 4.34
CA LYS A 67 4.23 15.01 4.11
C LYS A 67 3.81 14.22 5.34
N SER A 68 3.01 13.17 5.16
CA SER A 68 2.62 12.31 6.27
C SER A 68 3.89 11.83 6.98
N LEU A 69 3.84 11.65 8.30
CA LEU A 69 4.97 11.16 9.11
C LEU A 69 5.64 9.95 8.46
N TYR A 70 4.83 9.01 7.98
CA TYR A 70 5.28 7.82 7.26
C TYR A 70 6.11 8.13 6.00
N SER A 71 5.67 9.12 5.20
CA SER A 71 6.42 9.54 4.00
C SER A 71 7.72 10.30 4.32
N ARG A 72 7.87 10.76 5.58
CA ARG A 72 9.07 11.40 6.11
C ARG A 72 10.06 10.35 6.65
N MET A 73 9.55 9.29 7.29
CA MET A 73 10.36 8.14 7.76
C MET A 73 10.88 7.26 6.62
N PHE A 74 10.12 7.10 5.54
CA PHE A 74 10.51 6.23 4.42
C PHE A 74 10.54 6.96 3.07
N PRO A 75 11.49 7.90 2.86
CA PRO A 75 11.57 8.67 1.63
C PRO A 75 11.82 7.80 0.40
N ASP A 76 12.53 6.68 0.55
CA ASP A 76 12.92 5.81 -0.57
C ASP A 76 11.83 4.82 -1.00
N LYS A 77 10.84 4.52 -0.14
CA LYS A 77 9.71 3.65 -0.50
C LYS A 77 8.93 4.26 -1.67
N LYS A 78 8.76 5.59 -1.67
CA LYS A 78 8.10 6.31 -2.76
C LYS A 78 8.89 6.27 -4.07
N LYS A 79 10.23 6.33 -4.00
CA LYS A 79 11.10 6.19 -5.18
C LYS A 79 11.00 4.78 -5.78
N ARG A 80 11.03 3.74 -4.95
CA ARG A 80 10.87 2.34 -5.40
C ARG A 80 9.51 2.10 -6.05
N ILE A 81 8.43 2.61 -5.46
CA ILE A 81 7.09 2.49 -6.04
C ILE A 81 7.03 3.19 -7.41
N ALA A 82 7.57 4.40 -7.54
CA ALA A 82 7.59 5.13 -8.81
C ALA A 82 8.38 4.39 -9.92
N LEU A 83 9.52 3.81 -9.58
CA LEU A 83 10.33 2.97 -10.50
C LEU A 83 9.58 1.71 -10.93
N ASN A 84 8.98 0.99 -9.98
CA ASN A 84 8.21 -0.22 -10.28
C ASN A 84 6.97 0.08 -11.13
N THR A 85 6.29 1.21 -10.88
CA THR A 85 5.12 1.61 -11.68
C THR A 85 5.50 1.95 -13.12
N ARG A 86 6.68 2.56 -13.36
CA ARG A 86 7.21 2.77 -14.71
C ARG A 86 7.51 1.46 -15.42
N ARG A 87 8.31 0.57 -14.80
CA ARG A 87 8.63 -0.75 -15.35
C ARG A 87 7.36 -1.54 -15.73
N ARG A 88 6.32 -1.50 -14.89
CA ARG A 88 5.06 -2.20 -15.16
C ARG A 88 4.36 -1.67 -16.43
N LYS A 89 4.34 -0.36 -16.67
CA LYS A 89 3.73 0.23 -17.87
C LYS A 89 4.44 -0.19 -19.16
N ASP A 90 5.75 -0.35 -19.10
CA ASP A 90 6.55 -0.78 -20.26
C ASP A 90 6.30 -2.26 -20.58
N ILE A 91 6.11 -3.10 -19.55
CA ILE A 91 5.77 -4.53 -19.70
C ILE A 91 4.36 -4.73 -20.29
N PHE A 92 3.40 -3.87 -19.98
CA PHE A 92 2.03 -3.99 -20.52
C PHE A 92 1.92 -3.68 -22.02
N LYS A 93 2.89 -2.98 -22.62
CA LYS A 93 2.86 -2.66 -24.06
C LYS A 93 3.23 -3.84 -24.96
N ILE A 94 3.85 -4.90 -24.44
CA ILE A 94 4.36 -6.00 -25.26
C ILE A 94 4.20 -7.34 -24.52
N LYS A 95 3.00 -7.90 -24.55
CA LYS A 95 2.86 -9.36 -24.37
C LYS A 95 1.82 -9.86 -25.36
N LYS A 96 2.28 -10.21 -26.57
CA LYS A 96 1.47 -11.01 -27.51
C LYS A 96 1.02 -12.26 -26.75
N ARG A 97 -0.30 -12.50 -26.67
CA ARG A 97 -0.86 -13.71 -26.03
C ARG A 97 -0.24 -14.92 -26.72
N LYS A 98 0.62 -15.66 -26.01
CA LYS A 98 1.04 -16.98 -26.47
C LYS A 98 -0.20 -17.88 -26.44
N GLN A 99 -0.54 -18.50 -27.56
CA GLN A 99 -1.63 -19.46 -27.63
C GLN A 99 -1.36 -20.59 -26.62
N PRO A 100 -2.37 -21.06 -25.89
CA PRO A 100 -2.21 -22.16 -24.94
C PRO A 100 -1.79 -23.42 -25.72
N GLN A 101 -0.60 -23.93 -25.44
CA GLN A 101 -0.19 -25.22 -25.98
C GLN A 101 -1.04 -26.32 -25.31
N PRO A 102 -1.53 -27.32 -26.07
CA PRO A 102 -2.25 -28.43 -25.51
C PRO A 102 -1.35 -29.18 -24.52
N LYS A 103 -1.81 -29.31 -23.27
CA LYS A 103 -1.10 -30.09 -22.25
C LYS A 103 -1.18 -31.56 -22.63
N VAL A 104 -0.06 -32.12 -23.04
CA VAL A 104 0.09 -33.58 -23.18
C VAL A 104 0.16 -34.16 -21.78
N PHE A 105 -0.92 -34.78 -21.33
CA PHE A 105 -0.96 -35.49 -20.06
C PHE A 105 -0.18 -36.79 -20.22
N LYS A 106 1.02 -36.86 -19.62
CA LYS A 106 1.75 -38.14 -19.49
C LYS A 106 1.01 -39.00 -18.48
N HIS A 107 0.69 -40.23 -18.87
CA HIS A 107 0.13 -41.22 -17.96
C HIS A 107 1.20 -41.55 -16.92
N ILE A 108 1.01 -41.10 -15.68
CA ILE A 108 1.92 -41.37 -14.57
C ILE A 108 1.40 -42.67 -13.93
N SER A 109 2.17 -43.76 -14.03
CA SER A 109 1.90 -44.97 -13.24
C SER A 109 2.17 -44.66 -11.77
N LEU A 110 1.16 -44.87 -10.93
CA LEU A 110 1.16 -44.60 -9.49
C LEU A 110 1.79 -45.77 -8.72
N ASP A 111 2.90 -46.32 -9.20
CA ASP A 111 3.61 -47.40 -8.52
C ASP A 111 4.49 -46.80 -7.41
N PHE A 112 3.86 -46.46 -6.29
CA PHE A 112 4.55 -45.98 -5.12
C PHE A 112 5.16 -47.16 -4.36
N SER A 113 6.47 -47.33 -4.49
CA SER A 113 7.28 -48.06 -3.51
C SER A 113 7.37 -47.21 -2.24
N TYR A 114 6.52 -47.51 -1.25
CA TYR A 114 6.61 -46.85 0.06
C TYR A 114 7.91 -47.30 0.74
N SER A 115 8.79 -46.35 1.02
CA SER A 115 10.02 -46.59 1.78
C SER A 115 9.67 -47.20 3.14
N LYS A 116 10.52 -48.11 3.62
CA LYS A 116 10.39 -48.74 4.95
C LYS A 116 10.02 -47.70 6.02
N PRO A 117 9.10 -48.03 6.95
CA PRO A 117 8.65 -47.09 7.97
C PRO A 117 9.86 -46.60 8.80
N LEU A 118 9.92 -45.29 9.04
CA LEU A 118 11.02 -44.66 9.77
C LEU A 118 11.08 -45.13 11.24
N ILE A 119 9.95 -45.60 11.75
CA ILE A 119 9.75 -45.95 13.15
C ILE A 119 8.98 -47.27 13.19
N GLY A 120 9.49 -48.23 13.96
CA GLY A 120 8.86 -49.52 14.26
C GLY A 120 8.60 -49.66 15.75
N LYS A 121 7.83 -50.69 16.13
CA LYS A 121 7.56 -51.02 17.53
C LYS A 121 8.40 -52.23 17.91
N CYS A 122 9.04 -52.21 19.08
CA CYS A 122 9.75 -53.38 19.58
C CYS A 122 8.75 -54.48 19.91
N GLU A 123 8.89 -55.65 19.28
CA GLU A 123 8.03 -56.81 19.54
C GLU A 123 8.10 -57.28 21.01
N ASN A 124 9.25 -57.06 21.67
CA ASN A 124 9.49 -57.56 23.02
C ASN A 124 8.95 -56.67 24.15
N CYS A 125 8.94 -55.34 23.97
CA CYS A 125 8.56 -54.40 25.04
C CYS A 125 7.55 -53.34 24.60
N GLY A 126 7.14 -53.36 23.33
CA GLY A 126 6.15 -52.45 22.78
C GLY A 126 6.61 -51.00 22.64
N ASN A 127 7.88 -50.69 22.90
CA ASN A 127 8.37 -49.33 22.79
C ASN A 127 8.60 -48.91 21.33
N ILE A 128 8.47 -47.63 21.05
CA ILE A 128 8.57 -47.05 19.70
C ILE A 128 10.03 -46.74 19.42
N LEU A 129 10.62 -47.35 18.38
CA LEU A 129 12.02 -47.18 18.02
C LEU A 129 12.20 -46.75 16.56
N PRO A 130 13.21 -45.93 16.27
CA PRO A 130 13.64 -45.72 14.89
C PRO A 130 14.14 -47.01 14.26
N ASN A 131 13.89 -47.21 12.97
CA ASN A 131 14.26 -48.42 12.21
C ASN A 131 15.79 -48.65 12.12
N PHE A 132 16.61 -47.62 12.37
CA PHE A 132 18.07 -47.76 12.43
C PHE A 132 18.60 -48.36 13.73
N VAL A 133 17.76 -48.50 14.77
CA VAL A 133 18.14 -49.06 16.06
C VAL A 133 17.98 -50.57 16.01
N LYS A 134 19.08 -51.32 16.08
CA LYS A 134 19.09 -52.80 16.02
C LYS A 134 18.82 -53.48 17.38
N LYS A 135 19.01 -52.76 18.48
CA LYS A 135 18.87 -53.27 19.86
C LYS A 135 18.02 -52.30 20.66
N CYS A 136 16.95 -52.79 21.26
CA CYS A 136 16.09 -51.95 22.08
C CYS A 136 16.85 -51.48 23.33
N PRO A 137 16.91 -50.17 23.64
CA PRO A 137 17.59 -49.66 24.83
C PRO A 137 16.83 -50.00 26.13
N PHE A 138 15.55 -50.38 26.04
CA PHE A 138 14.73 -50.71 27.20
C PHE A 138 14.82 -52.18 27.58
N CYS A 139 14.71 -53.10 26.62
CA CYS A 139 14.74 -54.54 26.91
C CYS A 139 16.03 -55.24 26.50
N GLY A 140 16.96 -54.54 25.83
CA GLY A 140 18.24 -55.11 25.39
C GLY A 140 18.13 -56.20 24.33
N LYS A 141 16.93 -56.55 23.87
CA LYS A 141 16.71 -57.55 22.82
C LYS A 141 16.80 -56.92 21.43
N GLN A 142 17.11 -57.72 20.42
CA GLN A 142 17.17 -57.24 19.04
C GLN A 142 15.79 -56.77 18.59
N SER A 143 15.74 -55.59 17.96
CA SER A 143 14.54 -55.10 17.27
C SER A 143 14.52 -55.70 15.88
N THR A 144 13.72 -56.75 15.72
CA THR A 144 13.21 -57.21 14.43
C THR A 144 12.35 -56.08 13.88
N THR A 145 12.92 -55.31 12.94
CA THR A 145 12.20 -54.26 12.20
C THR A 145 12.18 -54.64 10.73
#